data_AF-A0A7W0W5L2-F1
#
_entry.id   AF-A0A7W0W5L2-F1
#
_cell.length_a   1.000
_cell.length_b   1.000
_cell.length_c   1.000
_cell.angle_alpha   90.00
_cell.angle_beta   90.00
_cell.angle_gamma   90.00
#
_symmetry.space_group_name_H-M   'P 1'
#
loop_
_entity.id
_entity.type
_entity.pdbx_description
1 polymer ?
#
loop_
_entity_poly.entity_id
_entity_poly.type
_entity_poly.pdbx_seq_one_letter_code
_entity_poly.pdbx_strand_id
1 'polypeptide(L)'
;MANCIHCQAVLPRPDARFCSACGQAQSIAVPASPPVAAPAPAQGYNQATTILNKSAAFLVIQDSGGPPLQIPLTSQPLTFGRAQGNDLVMASRFVSSRHARIEPAGDTHAIIDLGSTNGLLFNGQRVPQHTFQDGDVVRIGDPVTGNFVTLTYNNLTHPAHIQAVQPVNRCDLTVPVVSIGREGNVLNLPNPQVSRRHAEVRMLGSGHEVRDLGSTNGTFVNGQRIQAHQLQRGDVIQIGPFKLVYDGRSLDQFDQRGAMRIDARTLVRSVGGGRIILNNVSLVIQPREFVALVGGSGAGKSTLMGALSGYNRANKGMVLVNGDDYYANFDAYRAVLGYVPQDDILHSTISVEQALRFTAKLRLPADTAPAEVEGRIARVLDDVEMSAHRTKRINQLSGGQRKRVS
;
A
#
# COMPACT_ATOMS: atom_id res chain seq x y z
N MET A 1 -17.29 15.41 -27.09
CA MET A 1 -16.95 14.35 -26.10
C MET A 1 -15.57 14.66 -25.57
N ALA A 2 -15.38 14.66 -24.26
CA ALA A 2 -14.06 14.88 -23.65
C ALA A 2 -13.35 13.54 -23.48
N ASN A 3 -12.03 13.52 -23.66
CA ASN A 3 -11.21 12.33 -23.45
C ASN A 3 -10.46 12.46 -22.13
N CYS A 4 -10.19 11.31 -21.50
CA CYS A 4 -9.41 11.26 -20.29
C CYS A 4 -8.00 11.82 -20.52
N ILE A 5 -7.57 12.78 -19.70
CA ILE A 5 -6.22 13.37 -19.80
C ILE A 5 -5.08 12.39 -19.48
N HIS A 6 -5.42 11.24 -18.87
CA HIS A 6 -4.46 10.22 -18.43
C HIS A 6 -4.40 9.00 -19.36
N CYS A 7 -5.54 8.54 -19.90
CA CYS A 7 -5.60 7.31 -20.70
C CYS A 7 -6.31 7.47 -22.05
N GLN A 8 -6.71 8.70 -22.42
CA GLN A 8 -7.39 9.04 -23.69
C GLN A 8 -8.75 8.36 -23.93
N ALA A 9 -9.25 7.55 -22.99
CA ALA A 9 -10.58 6.95 -23.10
C ALA A 9 -11.68 8.03 -23.11
N VAL A 10 -12.73 7.79 -23.90
CA VAL A 10 -13.88 8.70 -24.02
C VAL A 10 -14.62 8.79 -22.68
N LEU A 11 -14.75 10.00 -22.14
CA LEU A 11 -15.44 10.23 -20.89
C LEU A 11 -16.97 10.18 -21.10
N PRO A 12 -17.72 9.63 -20.14
CA PRO A 12 -19.18 9.52 -20.24
C PRO A 12 -19.89 10.88 -20.28
N ARG A 13 -19.22 11.95 -19.81
CA ARG A 13 -19.70 13.35 -19.81
C ARG A 13 -18.50 14.31 -19.94
N PRO A 14 -18.66 15.51 -20.52
CA PRO A 14 -17.56 16.47 -20.70
C PRO A 14 -16.95 17.01 -19.39
N ASP A 15 -17.73 17.02 -18.31
CA ASP A 15 -17.40 17.51 -16.97
C ASP A 15 -17.06 16.39 -15.98
N ALA A 16 -16.86 15.16 -16.48
CA ALA A 16 -16.56 14.00 -15.64
C ALA A 16 -15.28 14.26 -14.83
N ARG A 17 -15.42 14.35 -13.51
CA ARG A 17 -14.28 14.57 -12.59
C ARG A 17 -13.35 13.35 -12.48
N PHE A 18 -13.76 12.19 -13.01
CA PHE A 18 -13.02 10.94 -12.97
C PHE A 18 -13.23 10.15 -14.27
N CYS A 19 -12.19 9.43 -14.71
CA CYS A 19 -12.29 8.54 -15.87
C CYS A 19 -12.70 7.12 -15.44
N SER A 20 -13.79 6.60 -15.99
CA SER A 20 -14.28 5.25 -15.71
C SER A 20 -13.39 4.13 -16.27
N ALA A 21 -12.48 4.43 -17.21
CA ALA A 21 -11.58 3.45 -17.80
C ALA A 21 -10.28 3.27 -17.02
N CYS A 22 -9.76 4.33 -16.37
CA CYS A 22 -8.49 4.26 -15.63
C CYS A 22 -8.59 4.69 -14.16
N GLY A 23 -9.78 5.09 -13.68
CA GLY A 23 -10.03 5.50 -12.30
C GLY A 23 -9.40 6.84 -11.88
N GLN A 24 -8.69 7.53 -12.77
CA GLN A 24 -7.96 8.76 -12.45
C GLN A 24 -8.86 10.00 -12.50
N ALA A 25 -8.64 10.91 -11.56
CA ALA A 25 -9.31 12.21 -11.52
C ALA A 25 -8.93 13.06 -12.74
N GLN A 26 -9.91 13.66 -13.41
CA GLN A 26 -9.68 14.66 -14.44
C GLN A 26 -9.34 15.97 -13.76
N SER A 27 -8.08 16.40 -13.82
CA SER A 27 -7.61 17.60 -13.12
C SER A 27 -8.42 18.83 -13.51
N ILE A 28 -9.06 19.50 -12.54
CA ILE A 28 -9.59 20.85 -12.72
C ILE A 28 -8.39 21.81 -12.76
N ALA A 29 -8.31 22.62 -13.80
CA ALA A 29 -7.26 23.61 -13.98
C ALA A 29 -7.16 24.56 -12.76
N VAL A 30 -5.99 24.58 -12.12
CA VAL A 30 -5.55 25.68 -11.26
C VAL A 30 -4.66 26.59 -12.13
N PRO A 31 -4.84 27.92 -12.11
CA PRO A 31 -4.09 28.83 -12.97
C PRO A 31 -2.57 28.73 -12.72
N ALA A 32 -1.82 28.65 -13.81
CA ALA A 32 -0.37 28.49 -13.81
C ALA A 32 0.35 29.69 -13.17
N SER A 33 1.33 29.42 -12.31
CA SER A 33 2.34 30.41 -11.90
C SER A 33 3.54 30.37 -12.86
N PRO A 34 4.22 31.51 -13.11
CA PRO A 34 5.23 31.63 -14.16
C PRO A 34 6.51 30.84 -13.84
N PRO A 35 7.30 30.46 -14.87
CA PRO A 35 8.49 29.63 -14.71
C PRO A 35 9.65 30.43 -14.11
N VAL A 36 10.33 29.86 -13.11
CA VAL A 36 11.62 30.35 -12.62
C VAL A 36 12.70 29.44 -13.20
N ALA A 37 13.70 30.04 -13.84
CA ALA A 37 14.78 29.35 -14.55
C ALA A 37 15.65 28.49 -13.61
N ALA A 38 16.03 27.31 -14.08
CA ALA A 38 16.93 26.38 -13.39
C ALA A 38 18.40 26.85 -13.49
N PRO A 39 19.23 26.71 -12.44
CA PRO A 39 20.67 26.89 -12.55
C PRO A 39 21.37 25.61 -13.04
N ALA A 40 22.50 25.81 -13.70
CA ALA A 40 23.33 24.82 -14.40
C ALA A 40 23.96 23.73 -13.49
N PRO A 41 24.36 22.57 -14.03
CA PRO A 41 24.83 21.43 -13.23
C PRO A 41 26.27 21.63 -12.74
N ALA A 42 26.50 21.35 -11.45
CA ALA A 42 27.84 21.22 -10.89
C ALA A 42 28.41 19.82 -11.17
N GLN A 43 29.63 19.79 -11.69
CA GLN A 43 30.39 18.60 -12.05
C GLN A 43 30.97 17.88 -10.83
N GLY A 44 30.93 16.54 -10.89
CA GLY A 44 32.03 15.69 -10.38
C GLY A 44 31.86 15.09 -9.00
N TYR A 45 31.41 13.83 -8.93
CA TYR A 45 31.98 12.80 -8.06
C TYR A 45 31.81 11.43 -8.74
N ASN A 46 32.93 10.81 -9.09
CA ASN A 46 33.03 9.46 -9.66
C ASN A 46 33.33 8.44 -8.55
N GLN A 47 32.92 7.20 -8.84
CA GLN A 47 33.19 5.90 -8.16
C GLN A 47 32.11 5.47 -7.14
N ALA A 48 31.35 4.38 -7.28
CA ALA A 48 31.36 3.28 -8.26
C ALA A 48 29.93 3.02 -8.77
N THR A 49 29.70 3.30 -10.05
CA THR A 49 28.46 2.97 -10.75
C THR A 49 28.65 1.61 -11.39
N THR A 50 27.92 0.59 -10.90
CA THR A 50 27.75 -0.64 -11.68
C THR A 50 26.92 -0.28 -12.91
N ILE A 51 27.55 -0.28 -14.09
CA ILE A 51 26.85 -0.16 -15.36
C ILE A 51 26.06 -1.45 -15.54
N LEU A 52 24.76 -1.43 -15.24
CA LEU A 52 23.84 -2.48 -15.65
C LEU A 52 23.79 -2.45 -17.19
N ASN A 53 24.27 -3.52 -17.82
CA ASN A 53 24.09 -3.71 -19.25
C ASN A 53 22.60 -3.56 -19.59
N LYS A 54 22.34 -2.72 -20.59
CA LYS A 54 21.10 -2.00 -20.87
C LYS A 54 19.95 -2.86 -21.43
N SER A 55 19.87 -4.14 -21.09
CA SER A 55 19.01 -5.08 -21.84
C SER A 55 18.54 -6.35 -21.11
N ALA A 56 18.69 -6.45 -19.78
CA ALA A 56 18.23 -7.65 -19.05
C ALA A 56 17.12 -7.33 -18.06
N ALA A 57 16.02 -8.08 -18.12
CA ALA A 57 15.01 -8.10 -17.07
C ALA A 57 15.63 -8.58 -15.75
N PHE A 58 15.19 -8.03 -14.63
CA PHE A 58 15.69 -8.41 -13.31
C PHE A 58 14.57 -8.41 -12.28
N LEU A 59 14.76 -9.21 -11.23
CA LEU A 59 13.88 -9.27 -10.08
C LEU A 59 14.55 -8.58 -8.90
N VAL A 60 13.85 -7.65 -8.25
CA VAL A 60 14.25 -7.10 -6.95
C VAL A 60 13.45 -7.81 -5.88
N ILE A 61 14.16 -8.49 -4.98
CA ILE A 61 13.61 -9.32 -3.93
C ILE A 61 13.84 -8.63 -2.61
N GLN A 62 12.76 -8.37 -1.88
CA GLN A 62 12.79 -7.73 -0.57
C GLN A 62 12.19 -8.69 0.47
N ASP A 63 13.02 -9.12 1.42
CA ASP A 63 12.59 -9.87 2.60
C ASP A 63 12.53 -8.93 3.83
N SER A 64 11.79 -9.36 4.84
CA SER A 64 11.49 -8.57 6.04
C SER A 64 12.77 -8.41 6.88
N GLY A 65 13.53 -7.33 6.66
CA GLY A 65 14.70 -6.97 7.46
C GLY A 65 16.07 -7.10 6.79
N GLY A 66 16.15 -7.58 5.54
CA GLY A 66 17.40 -7.65 4.76
C GLY A 66 17.52 -6.54 3.70
N PRO A 67 18.73 -6.26 3.18
CA PRO A 67 18.87 -5.42 1.98
C PRO A 67 18.19 -6.07 0.76
N PRO A 68 17.68 -5.29 -0.20
CA PRO A 68 17.09 -5.83 -1.42
C PRO A 68 18.13 -6.63 -2.21
N LEU A 69 17.76 -7.85 -2.61
CA LEU A 69 18.55 -8.70 -3.49
C LEU A 69 18.07 -8.51 -4.93
N GLN A 70 18.96 -8.10 -5.82
CA GLN A 70 18.66 -7.98 -7.25
C GLN A 70 19.22 -9.20 -8.00
N ILE A 71 18.39 -9.84 -8.80
CA ILE A 71 18.77 -11.04 -9.57
C ILE A 71 18.44 -10.82 -11.04
N PRO A 72 19.41 -10.96 -11.96
CA PRO A 72 19.12 -10.93 -13.38
C PRO A 72 18.29 -12.15 -13.78
N LEU A 73 17.25 -11.94 -14.58
CA LEU A 73 16.49 -13.02 -15.18
C LEU A 73 17.03 -13.29 -16.59
N THR A 74 17.09 -14.58 -16.94
CA THR A 74 17.69 -15.06 -18.19
C THR A 74 16.71 -15.96 -18.92
N SER A 75 17.11 -16.45 -20.10
CA SER A 75 16.36 -17.46 -20.85
C SER A 75 16.35 -18.86 -20.20
N GLN A 76 16.95 -19.04 -19.01
CA GLN A 76 16.91 -20.30 -18.27
C GLN A 76 15.92 -20.21 -17.10
N PRO A 77 15.16 -21.28 -16.81
CA PRO A 77 14.30 -21.31 -15.63
C PRO A 77 15.10 -21.18 -14.34
N LEU A 78 14.58 -20.40 -13.39
CA LEU A 78 15.15 -20.17 -12.06
C LEU A 78 14.18 -20.70 -11.00
N THR A 79 14.62 -21.62 -10.16
CA THR A 79 13.85 -22.11 -9.00
C THR A 79 14.22 -21.34 -7.75
N PHE A 80 13.25 -21.10 -6.88
CA PHE A 80 13.54 -20.51 -5.57
C PHE A 80 12.77 -21.18 -4.44
N GLY A 81 13.40 -21.18 -3.27
CA GLY A 81 12.86 -21.78 -2.06
C GLY A 81 13.84 -21.73 -0.90
N ARG A 82 13.43 -22.25 0.25
CA ARG A 82 14.26 -22.28 1.46
C ARG A 82 15.33 -23.39 1.47
N ALA A 83 15.15 -24.44 0.67
CA ALA A 83 16.12 -25.52 0.57
C ALA A 83 17.34 -25.11 -0.25
N GLN A 84 18.52 -25.64 0.11
CA GLN A 84 19.79 -25.37 -0.56
C GLN A 84 19.87 -25.85 -2.02
N GLY A 85 18.92 -26.68 -2.46
CA GLY A 85 18.87 -27.20 -3.83
C GLY A 85 18.11 -26.30 -4.83
N ASN A 86 17.73 -25.08 -4.45
CA ASN A 86 17.15 -24.12 -5.39
C ASN A 86 18.23 -23.17 -5.92
N ASP A 87 18.03 -22.65 -7.12
CA ASP A 87 18.94 -21.67 -7.75
C ASP A 87 19.00 -20.37 -6.92
N LEU A 88 17.88 -20.00 -6.32
CA LEU A 88 17.79 -18.94 -5.32
C LEU A 88 17.33 -19.50 -3.97
N VAL A 89 18.24 -19.51 -3.01
CA VAL A 89 17.97 -19.91 -1.63
C VAL A 89 17.53 -18.69 -0.81
N MET A 90 16.32 -18.73 -0.26
CA MET A 90 15.80 -17.67 0.61
C MET A 90 15.57 -18.19 2.03
N ALA A 91 16.18 -17.55 3.03
CA ALA A 91 16.07 -17.95 4.43
C ALA A 91 14.69 -17.64 5.05
N SER A 92 13.88 -16.80 4.40
CA SER A 92 12.59 -16.36 4.89
C SER A 92 11.67 -17.52 5.30
N ARG A 93 11.11 -17.43 6.52
CA ARG A 93 10.13 -18.41 7.04
C ARG A 93 8.84 -18.47 6.22
N PHE A 94 8.56 -17.43 5.42
CA PHE A 94 7.38 -17.36 4.55
C PHE A 94 7.54 -18.17 3.27
N VAL A 95 8.76 -18.59 2.94
CA VAL A 95 9.10 -19.29 1.71
C VAL A 95 9.20 -20.79 1.98
N SER A 96 8.54 -21.59 1.14
CA SER A 96 8.55 -23.06 1.22
C SER A 96 9.89 -23.61 0.74
N SER A 97 10.22 -24.86 1.11
CA SER A 97 11.49 -25.50 0.74
C SER A 97 11.77 -25.45 -0.77
N ARG A 98 10.76 -25.72 -1.61
CA ARG A 98 10.70 -25.37 -3.02
C ARG A 98 9.40 -24.61 -3.21
N HIS A 99 9.46 -23.33 -3.56
CA HIS A 99 8.29 -22.46 -3.49
C HIS A 99 7.72 -22.18 -4.89
N ALA A 100 8.54 -21.66 -5.79
CA ALA A 100 8.13 -21.39 -7.16
C ALA A 100 9.30 -21.53 -8.14
N ARG A 101 8.97 -21.54 -9.43
CA ARG A 101 9.93 -21.35 -10.51
C ARG A 101 9.57 -20.15 -11.36
N ILE A 102 10.56 -19.46 -11.88
CA ILE A 102 10.43 -18.40 -12.87
C ILE A 102 10.97 -18.95 -14.19
N GLU A 103 10.21 -18.82 -15.26
CA GLU A 103 10.60 -19.28 -16.59
C GLU A 103 10.38 -18.20 -17.64
N PRO A 104 11.12 -18.22 -18.77
CA PRO A 104 10.91 -17.26 -19.85
C PRO A 104 9.52 -17.43 -20.49
N ALA A 105 8.87 -16.32 -20.82
CA ALA A 105 7.56 -16.26 -21.45
C ALA A 105 7.54 -15.16 -22.52
N GLY A 106 7.94 -15.51 -23.75
CA GLY A 106 8.13 -14.54 -24.84
C GLY A 106 9.22 -13.53 -24.48
N ASP A 107 8.90 -12.23 -24.58
CA ASP A 107 9.79 -11.12 -24.22
C ASP A 107 9.80 -10.81 -22.69
N THR A 108 9.07 -11.62 -21.90
CA THR A 108 8.91 -11.46 -20.45
C THR A 108 9.22 -12.77 -19.72
N HIS A 109 8.83 -12.86 -18.44
CA HIS A 109 8.99 -14.07 -17.62
C HIS A 109 7.67 -14.41 -16.94
N ALA A 110 7.42 -15.68 -16.66
CA ALA A 110 6.31 -16.14 -15.86
C ALA A 110 6.81 -16.76 -14.56
N ILE A 111 6.08 -16.55 -13.47
CA ILE A 111 6.31 -17.21 -12.18
C ILE A 111 5.21 -18.23 -11.93
N ILE A 112 5.60 -19.43 -11.48
CA ILE A 112 4.71 -20.58 -11.29
C ILE A 112 4.92 -21.15 -9.89
N ASP A 113 3.83 -21.27 -9.13
CA ASP A 113 3.84 -21.86 -7.80
C ASP A 113 4.04 -23.38 -7.88
N LEU A 114 4.89 -23.93 -7.02
CA LEU A 114 5.22 -25.37 -6.99
C LEU A 114 4.46 -26.13 -5.89
N GLY A 115 3.24 -25.69 -5.55
CA GLY A 115 2.43 -26.28 -4.48
C GLY A 115 2.86 -25.78 -3.11
N SER A 116 3.16 -24.49 -3.00
CA SER A 116 3.73 -23.90 -1.79
C SER A 116 2.67 -23.63 -0.71
N THR A 117 3.11 -23.55 0.55
CA THR A 117 2.20 -23.32 1.69
C THR A 117 1.55 -21.93 1.61
N ASN A 118 2.36 -20.89 1.37
CA ASN A 118 1.90 -19.50 1.36
C ASN A 118 1.44 -19.01 -0.02
N GLY A 119 1.70 -19.79 -1.08
CA GLY A 119 1.32 -19.46 -2.45
C GLY A 119 2.02 -18.20 -2.98
N LEU A 120 1.75 -17.92 -4.25
CA LEU A 120 2.08 -16.65 -4.89
C LEU A 120 0.88 -15.72 -4.81
N LEU A 121 1.13 -14.48 -4.40
CA LEU A 121 0.12 -13.44 -4.30
C LEU A 121 0.39 -12.35 -5.34
N PHE A 122 -0.50 -12.21 -6.31
CA PHE A 122 -0.51 -11.10 -7.26
C PHE A 122 -1.78 -10.26 -7.02
N ASN A 123 -1.63 -8.95 -6.88
CA ASN A 123 -2.73 -8.03 -6.50
C ASN A 123 -3.57 -8.51 -5.30
N GLY A 124 -2.92 -9.16 -4.32
CA GLY A 124 -3.57 -9.66 -3.11
C GLY A 124 -4.33 -10.99 -3.28
N GLN A 125 -4.42 -11.54 -4.49
CA GLN A 125 -5.03 -12.83 -4.78
C GLN A 125 -3.99 -13.92 -4.96
N ARG A 126 -4.31 -15.14 -4.51
CA ARG A 126 -3.47 -16.30 -4.75
C ARG A 126 -3.58 -16.71 -6.21
N VAL A 127 -2.44 -16.78 -6.88
CA VAL A 127 -2.35 -17.18 -8.28
C VAL A 127 -1.47 -18.42 -8.40
N PRO A 128 -1.87 -19.45 -9.19
CA PRO A 128 -1.01 -20.60 -9.45
C PRO A 128 0.15 -20.24 -10.38
N GLN A 129 -0.04 -19.23 -11.24
CA GLN A 129 0.97 -18.67 -12.12
C GLN A 129 0.66 -17.21 -12.45
N HIS A 130 1.68 -16.44 -12.83
CA HIS A 130 1.53 -15.06 -13.32
C HIS A 130 2.62 -14.73 -14.34
N THR A 131 2.24 -14.12 -15.47
CA THR A 131 3.19 -13.61 -16.48
C THR A 131 3.50 -12.15 -16.16
N PHE A 132 4.75 -11.84 -15.88
CA PHE A 132 5.19 -10.52 -15.44
C PHE A 132 5.09 -9.47 -16.56
N GLN A 133 4.65 -8.28 -16.16
CA GLN A 133 4.83 -7.01 -16.87
C GLN A 133 5.79 -6.12 -16.09
N ASP A 134 6.44 -5.16 -16.75
CA ASP A 134 7.34 -4.21 -16.07
C ASP A 134 6.63 -3.49 -14.90
N GLY A 135 7.26 -3.51 -13.72
CA GLY A 135 6.70 -2.97 -12.48
C GLY A 135 5.78 -3.93 -11.73
N ASP A 136 5.50 -5.13 -12.25
CA ASP A 136 4.69 -6.11 -11.54
C ASP A 136 5.34 -6.56 -10.25
N VAL A 137 4.49 -6.82 -9.26
CA VAL A 137 4.97 -7.23 -7.96
C VAL A 137 4.17 -8.38 -7.37
N VAL A 138 4.84 -9.53 -7.29
CA VAL A 138 4.34 -10.77 -6.69
C VAL A 138 4.85 -10.90 -5.26
N ARG A 139 4.06 -11.50 -4.38
CA ARG A 139 4.37 -11.66 -2.96
C ARG A 139 4.25 -13.08 -2.49
N ILE A 140 5.00 -13.38 -1.43
CA ILE A 140 4.96 -14.65 -0.71
C ILE A 140 4.88 -14.32 0.77
N GLY A 141 3.83 -14.76 1.44
CA GLY A 141 3.64 -14.48 2.86
C GLY A 141 2.18 -14.47 3.25
N ASP A 142 1.88 -13.80 4.36
CA ASP A 142 0.55 -13.82 4.96
C ASP A 142 -0.18 -12.47 4.76
N PRO A 143 -1.25 -12.44 3.93
CA PRO A 143 -2.09 -11.26 3.73
C PRO A 143 -2.71 -10.70 5.01
N VAL A 144 -2.77 -11.52 6.07
CA VAL A 144 -3.37 -11.19 7.36
C VAL A 144 -2.37 -10.47 8.28
N THR A 145 -1.06 -10.72 8.15
CA THR A 145 -0.01 -9.98 8.90
C THR A 145 0.51 -8.77 8.14
N GLY A 146 0.53 -8.83 6.81
CA GLY A 146 1.19 -7.84 5.97
C GLY A 146 2.69 -8.07 5.77
N ASN A 147 3.23 -9.20 6.26
CA ASN A 147 4.63 -9.57 6.08
C ASN A 147 4.78 -10.47 4.87
N PHE A 148 5.61 -10.02 3.94
CA PHE A 148 5.78 -10.64 2.64
C PHE A 148 7.25 -10.58 2.22
N VAL A 149 7.71 -11.67 1.62
CA VAL A 149 8.77 -11.59 0.61
C VAL A 149 8.14 -10.98 -0.63
N THR A 150 8.73 -9.89 -1.12
CA THR A 150 8.22 -9.13 -2.26
C THR A 150 9.16 -9.31 -3.45
N LEU A 151 8.61 -9.68 -4.60
CA LEU A 151 9.30 -9.92 -5.85
C LEU A 151 8.85 -8.84 -6.85
N THR A 152 9.69 -7.85 -7.13
CA THR A 152 9.40 -6.75 -8.07
C THR A 152 10.11 -7.02 -9.39
N TYR A 153 9.35 -7.22 -10.46
CA TYR A 153 9.88 -7.44 -11.79
C TYR A 153 10.13 -6.11 -12.49
N ASN A 154 11.32 -5.97 -13.06
CA ASN A 154 11.70 -4.81 -13.86
C ASN A 154 12.23 -5.30 -15.20
N ASN A 155 11.74 -4.72 -16.29
CA ASN A 155 12.20 -4.96 -17.63
C ASN A 155 12.39 -3.62 -18.36
N LEU A 156 13.63 -3.13 -18.35
CA LEU A 156 14.01 -1.80 -18.84
C LEU A 156 13.80 -1.59 -20.35
N THR A 157 13.37 -2.61 -21.09
CA THR A 157 12.99 -2.52 -22.51
C THR A 157 11.50 -2.21 -22.72
N HIS A 158 10.68 -2.21 -21.66
CA HIS A 158 9.27 -1.83 -21.69
C HIS A 158 9.01 -0.54 -20.91
N PRO A 159 8.12 0.36 -21.40
CA PRO A 159 7.71 1.53 -20.63
C PRO A 159 6.93 1.10 -19.39
N ALA A 160 7.31 1.65 -18.23
CA ALA A 160 6.63 1.42 -16.95
C ALA A 160 5.12 1.63 -17.08
N HIS A 161 4.36 0.55 -16.96
CA HIS A 161 2.91 0.59 -17.01
C HIS A 161 2.40 1.07 -15.65
N ILE A 162 1.77 2.24 -15.60
CA ILE A 162 0.97 2.64 -14.43
C ILE A 162 -0.16 1.62 -14.37
N GLN A 163 -0.06 0.64 -13.46
CA GLN A 163 -1.07 -0.40 -13.29
C GLN A 163 -2.43 0.26 -13.11
N ALA A 164 -3.29 0.17 -14.13
CA ALA A 164 -4.71 0.27 -13.93
C ALA A 164 -5.07 -0.85 -12.96
N VAL A 165 -5.49 -0.51 -11.74
CA VAL A 165 -5.95 -1.53 -10.79
C VAL A 165 -7.18 -2.15 -11.42
N GLN A 166 -7.05 -3.37 -11.95
CA GLN A 166 -8.19 -4.14 -12.43
C GLN A 166 -9.03 -4.54 -11.21
N PRO A 167 -10.37 -4.50 -11.29
CA PRO A 167 -11.19 -4.97 -10.19
C PRO A 167 -10.88 -6.44 -9.94
N VAL A 168 -10.51 -6.76 -8.72
CA VAL A 168 -10.15 -8.14 -8.31
C VAL A 168 -11.40 -8.99 -8.07
N ASN A 169 -12.55 -8.36 -7.89
CA ASN A 169 -13.82 -9.03 -7.74
C ASN A 169 -14.97 -8.08 -8.11
N ARG A 170 -16.07 -8.63 -8.61
CA ARG A 170 -17.32 -7.90 -8.83
C ARG A 170 -18.43 -8.57 -8.02
N CYS A 171 -19.17 -7.77 -7.26
CA CYS A 171 -20.29 -8.25 -6.47
C CYS A 171 -21.58 -7.60 -6.99
N ASP A 172 -22.42 -8.39 -7.65
CA ASP A 172 -23.73 -7.91 -8.12
C ASP A 172 -24.71 -7.78 -6.95
N LEU A 173 -25.40 -6.64 -6.88
CA LEU A 173 -26.34 -6.29 -5.82
C LEU A 173 -27.75 -6.80 -6.17
N THR A 174 -27.87 -8.10 -6.36
CA THR A 174 -29.12 -8.76 -6.80
C THR A 174 -30.07 -9.14 -5.66
N VAL A 175 -29.55 -9.18 -4.43
CA VAL A 175 -30.32 -9.52 -3.23
C VAL A 175 -30.70 -8.27 -2.43
N PRO A 176 -31.78 -8.30 -1.61
CA PRO A 176 -32.24 -7.13 -0.87
C PRO A 176 -31.19 -6.51 0.05
N VAL A 177 -30.29 -7.34 0.61
CA VAL A 177 -29.19 -6.91 1.47
C VAL A 177 -27.94 -7.68 1.12
N VAL A 178 -26.89 -6.97 0.74
CA VAL A 178 -25.53 -7.50 0.55
C VAL A 178 -24.71 -7.14 1.78
N SER A 179 -24.32 -8.15 2.56
CA SER A 179 -23.43 -7.95 3.71
C SER A 179 -21.97 -7.81 3.25
N ILE A 180 -21.23 -6.93 3.92
CA ILE A 180 -19.81 -6.65 3.68
C ILE A 180 -19.04 -6.81 4.98
N GLY A 181 -17.95 -7.56 4.97
CA GLY A 181 -17.09 -7.69 6.15
C GLY A 181 -15.96 -8.67 5.99
N ARG A 182 -15.23 -8.92 7.07
CA ARG A 182 -13.97 -9.67 7.04
C ARG A 182 -14.13 -11.14 6.63
N GLU A 183 -15.20 -11.78 7.08
CA GLU A 183 -15.45 -13.22 6.88
C GLU A 183 -16.96 -13.52 6.98
N GLY A 184 -17.43 -14.53 6.25
CA GLY A 184 -18.82 -15.01 6.34
C GLY A 184 -19.89 -14.06 5.77
N ASN A 185 -19.50 -13.11 4.92
CA ASN A 185 -20.40 -12.16 4.25
C ASN A 185 -20.53 -12.48 2.76
N VAL A 186 -21.52 -11.85 2.12
CA VAL A 186 -21.69 -11.91 0.65
C VAL A 186 -20.46 -11.32 -0.03
N LEU A 187 -20.02 -10.13 0.40
CA LEU A 187 -18.78 -9.53 -0.04
C LEU A 187 -17.73 -9.61 1.08
N ASN A 188 -16.80 -10.54 0.92
CA ASN A 188 -15.72 -10.75 1.89
C ASN A 188 -14.50 -9.86 1.60
N LEU A 189 -14.10 -9.10 2.62
CA LEU A 189 -12.95 -8.20 2.62
C LEU A 189 -11.92 -8.68 3.66
N PRO A 190 -11.10 -9.71 3.34
CA PRO A 190 -10.25 -10.38 4.31
C PRO A 190 -9.07 -9.50 4.75
N ASN A 191 -9.32 -8.67 5.75
CA ASN A 191 -8.30 -7.80 6.35
C ASN A 191 -8.58 -7.55 7.84
N PRO A 192 -7.54 -7.51 8.69
CA PRO A 192 -7.68 -7.32 10.14
C PRO A 192 -8.36 -6.02 10.58
N GLN A 193 -8.31 -4.98 9.74
CA GLN A 193 -8.91 -3.67 10.02
C GLN A 193 -10.38 -3.62 9.66
N VAL A 194 -10.91 -4.65 9.02
CA VAL A 194 -12.31 -4.78 8.66
C VAL A 194 -13.00 -5.60 9.75
N SER A 195 -14.05 -5.04 10.37
CA SER A 195 -14.95 -5.77 11.28
C SER A 195 -15.56 -7.01 10.59
N ARG A 196 -15.89 -8.07 11.35
CA ARG A 196 -16.48 -9.28 10.74
C ARG A 196 -17.78 -8.97 10.01
N ARG A 197 -18.62 -8.11 10.60
CA ARG A 197 -19.73 -7.44 9.93
C ARG A 197 -19.44 -5.95 9.92
N HIS A 198 -19.04 -5.41 8.78
CA HIS A 198 -18.52 -4.04 8.69
C HIS A 198 -19.60 -3.08 8.20
N ALA A 199 -20.19 -3.44 7.07
CA ALA A 199 -21.20 -2.64 6.40
C ALA A 199 -22.19 -3.56 5.70
N GLU A 200 -23.26 -2.98 5.21
CA GLU A 200 -24.17 -3.64 4.29
C GLU A 200 -24.67 -2.66 3.24
N VAL A 201 -25.03 -3.19 2.08
CA VAL A 201 -25.71 -2.43 1.03
C VAL A 201 -27.11 -2.97 0.90
N ARG A 202 -28.09 -2.11 1.14
CA ARG A 202 -29.52 -2.43 1.06
C ARG A 202 -30.10 -1.89 -0.23
N MET A 203 -30.96 -2.68 -0.87
CA MET A 203 -31.77 -2.22 -1.99
C MET A 203 -32.95 -1.39 -1.46
N LEU A 204 -33.13 -0.17 -1.99
CA LEU A 204 -34.21 0.74 -1.64
C LEU A 204 -34.88 1.25 -2.92
N GLY A 205 -36.05 0.71 -3.25
CA GLY A 205 -36.74 1.04 -4.49
C GLY A 205 -35.86 0.74 -5.70
N SER A 206 -35.50 1.78 -6.48
CA SER A 206 -34.61 1.67 -7.64
C SER A 206 -33.13 1.92 -7.34
N GLY A 207 -32.76 2.19 -6.08
CA GLY A 207 -31.41 2.54 -5.66
C GLY A 207 -30.85 1.61 -4.59
N HIS A 208 -29.64 1.91 -4.13
CA HIS A 208 -28.98 1.20 -3.04
C HIS A 208 -28.50 2.19 -1.99
N GLU A 209 -28.50 1.78 -0.73
CA GLU A 209 -27.94 2.54 0.38
C GLU A 209 -26.89 1.69 1.08
N VAL A 210 -25.68 2.24 1.25
CA VAL A 210 -24.65 1.63 2.08
C VAL A 210 -24.84 2.10 3.52
N ARG A 211 -24.71 1.19 4.48
CA ARG A 211 -24.74 1.48 5.92
C ARG A 211 -23.54 0.87 6.62
N ASP A 212 -22.89 1.66 7.46
CA ASP A 212 -21.89 1.17 8.41
C ASP A 212 -22.59 0.51 9.60
N LEU A 213 -22.11 -0.65 10.04
CA LEU A 213 -22.71 -1.44 11.13
C LEU A 213 -22.02 -1.20 12.48
N GLY A 214 -21.52 0.02 12.70
CA GLY A 214 -20.74 0.35 13.90
C GLY A 214 -19.31 -0.20 13.82
N SER A 215 -18.73 -0.17 12.61
CA SER A 215 -17.39 -0.70 12.40
C SER A 215 -16.33 0.11 13.14
N THR A 216 -15.24 -0.56 13.53
CA THR A 216 -14.18 0.08 14.32
C THR A 216 -13.40 1.12 13.54
N ASN A 217 -13.14 0.87 12.26
CA ASN A 217 -12.36 1.78 11.41
C ASN A 217 -13.25 2.67 10.51
N GLY A 218 -14.55 2.42 10.45
CA GLY A 218 -15.52 3.19 9.67
C GLY A 218 -15.60 2.80 8.21
N THR A 219 -16.78 3.05 7.64
CA THR A 219 -17.03 3.04 6.19
C THR A 219 -16.98 4.47 5.67
N PHE A 220 -16.35 4.65 4.51
CA PHE A 220 -16.23 5.95 3.86
C PHE A 220 -16.83 5.91 2.47
N VAL A 221 -17.47 6.99 2.02
CA VAL A 221 -17.91 7.16 0.63
C VAL A 221 -17.32 8.46 0.11
N ASN A 222 -16.58 8.38 -1.00
CA ASN A 222 -15.88 9.53 -1.60
C ASN A 222 -15.02 10.28 -0.57
N GLY A 223 -14.41 9.53 0.35
CA GLY A 223 -13.54 10.06 1.41
C GLY A 223 -14.23 10.53 2.69
N GLN A 224 -15.55 10.66 2.69
CA GLN A 224 -16.32 11.06 3.88
C GLN A 224 -16.78 9.84 4.67
N ARG A 225 -16.58 9.87 6.00
CA ARG A 225 -17.08 8.80 6.88
C ARG A 225 -18.61 8.85 6.94
N ILE A 226 -19.26 7.70 6.78
CA ILE A 226 -20.72 7.61 6.76
C ILE A 226 -21.26 6.71 7.88
N GLN A 227 -22.53 6.91 8.22
CA GLN A 227 -23.35 5.91 8.92
C GLN A 227 -24.32 5.24 7.94
N ALA A 228 -24.92 6.04 7.07
CA ALA A 228 -25.72 5.60 5.93
C ALA A 228 -25.49 6.58 4.76
N HIS A 229 -25.54 6.08 3.52
CA HIS A 229 -25.40 6.90 2.32
C HIS A 229 -26.13 6.28 1.14
N GLN A 230 -26.98 7.07 0.47
CA GLN A 230 -27.67 6.67 -0.76
C GLN A 230 -26.67 6.68 -1.91
N LEU A 231 -26.36 5.50 -2.45
CA LEU A 231 -25.33 5.31 -3.44
C LEU A 231 -25.73 5.89 -4.79
N GLN A 232 -24.82 6.65 -5.39
CA GLN A 232 -24.91 7.15 -6.75
C GLN A 232 -23.89 6.44 -7.62
N ARG A 233 -24.24 6.17 -8.88
CA ARG A 233 -23.31 5.53 -9.83
C ARG A 233 -22.00 6.32 -9.92
N GLY A 234 -20.89 5.62 -9.67
CA GLY A 234 -19.55 6.19 -9.57
C GLY A 234 -19.06 6.42 -8.13
N ASP A 235 -19.92 6.27 -7.12
CA ASP A 235 -19.52 6.37 -5.72
C ASP A 235 -18.45 5.33 -5.38
N VAL A 236 -17.45 5.77 -4.63
CA VAL A 236 -16.35 4.94 -4.16
C VAL A 236 -16.51 4.72 -2.67
N ILE A 237 -16.86 3.50 -2.29
CA ILE A 237 -16.93 3.06 -0.91
C ILE A 237 -15.53 2.58 -0.50
N GLN A 238 -14.96 3.14 0.57
CA GLN A 238 -13.67 2.72 1.11
C GLN A 238 -13.86 2.06 2.47
N ILE A 239 -13.33 0.84 2.61
CA ILE A 239 -13.33 0.03 3.83
C ILE A 239 -11.92 -0.54 4.01
N GLY A 240 -11.18 -0.02 4.99
CA GLY A 240 -9.77 -0.39 5.18
C GLY A 240 -8.95 -0.13 3.89
N PRO A 241 -8.17 -1.10 3.41
CA PRO A 241 -7.40 -0.95 2.16
C PRO A 241 -8.21 -1.24 0.89
N PHE A 242 -9.51 -1.48 0.99
CA PHE A 242 -10.36 -1.82 -0.16
C PHE A 242 -11.16 -0.61 -0.62
N LYS A 243 -11.26 -0.45 -1.94
CA LYS A 243 -12.21 0.46 -2.59
C LYS A 243 -13.24 -0.35 -3.35
N LEU A 244 -14.51 0.02 -3.25
CA LEU A 244 -15.63 -0.60 -3.94
C LEU A 244 -16.31 0.48 -4.78
N VAL A 245 -16.29 0.34 -6.10
CA VAL A 245 -16.90 1.32 -7.00
C VAL A 245 -18.30 0.83 -7.35
N TYR A 246 -19.29 1.66 -7.06
CA TYR A 246 -20.68 1.33 -7.36
C TYR A 246 -21.06 1.73 -8.78
N ASP A 247 -21.49 0.77 -9.61
CA ASP A 247 -21.84 1.01 -11.01
C ASP A 247 -23.35 1.24 -11.25
N GLY A 248 -24.16 1.22 -10.19
CA GLY A 248 -25.61 1.24 -10.25
C GLY A 248 -26.25 -0.12 -9.91
N ARG A 249 -25.55 -1.22 -10.14
CA ARG A 249 -26.05 -2.60 -9.97
C ARG A 249 -25.06 -3.53 -9.28
N SER A 250 -23.78 -3.19 -9.25
CA SER A 250 -22.73 -3.97 -8.62
C SER A 250 -21.73 -3.09 -7.90
N LEU A 251 -20.90 -3.74 -7.09
CA LEU A 251 -19.70 -3.19 -6.49
C LEU A 251 -18.47 -3.85 -7.12
N ASP A 252 -17.67 -3.06 -7.82
CA ASP A 252 -16.37 -3.50 -8.32
C ASP A 252 -15.31 -3.26 -7.23
N GLN A 253 -14.70 -4.35 -6.74
CA GLN A 253 -13.74 -4.33 -5.65
C GLN A 253 -12.31 -4.15 -6.15
N PHE A 254 -11.60 -3.23 -5.53
CA PHE A 254 -10.19 -2.93 -5.75
C PHE A 254 -9.44 -3.11 -4.41
N ASP A 255 -8.39 -3.92 -4.42
CA ASP A 255 -7.50 -4.11 -3.28
C ASP A 255 -6.27 -3.22 -3.44
N GLN A 256 -6.12 -2.22 -2.57
CA GLN A 256 -5.00 -1.28 -2.64
C GLN A 256 -3.75 -1.77 -1.88
N ARG A 257 -3.76 -2.97 -1.30
CA ARG A 257 -2.64 -3.50 -0.51
C ARG A 257 -1.37 -3.61 -1.35
N GLY A 258 -0.44 -2.71 -1.09
CA GLY A 258 0.84 -2.66 -1.79
C GLY A 258 0.79 -2.05 -3.18
N ALA A 259 -0.30 -1.37 -3.54
CA ALA A 259 -0.38 -0.52 -4.71
C ALA A 259 -0.40 0.96 -4.31
N MET A 260 0.12 1.31 -3.12
CA MET A 260 0.09 2.68 -2.61
C MET A 260 1.21 3.51 -3.21
N ARG A 261 0.85 4.39 -4.12
CA ARG A 261 1.68 5.48 -4.65
C ARG A 261 1.43 6.74 -3.83
N ILE A 262 2.49 7.47 -3.51
CA ILE A 262 2.41 8.76 -2.83
C ILE A 262 2.99 9.84 -3.75
N ASP A 263 2.19 10.85 -4.08
CA ASP A 263 2.63 12.01 -4.85
C ASP A 263 2.63 13.25 -3.94
N ALA A 264 3.79 13.83 -3.70
CA ALA A 264 3.92 15.16 -3.11
C ALA A 264 4.06 16.19 -4.21
N ARG A 265 3.20 17.20 -4.22
CA ARG A 265 3.23 18.28 -5.21
C ARG A 265 3.40 19.62 -4.52
N THR A 266 4.49 20.29 -4.87
CA THR A 266 4.79 21.69 -4.52
C THR A 266 4.64 22.01 -3.04
N LEU A 267 5.06 21.07 -2.16
CA LEU A 267 4.90 21.21 -0.72
C LEU A 267 5.67 22.41 -0.17
N VAL A 268 4.95 23.27 0.56
CA VAL A 268 5.53 24.39 1.31
C VAL A 268 5.14 24.25 2.78
N ARG A 269 6.13 24.32 3.67
CA ARG A 269 5.90 24.31 5.12
C ARG A 269 6.75 25.38 5.77
N SER A 270 6.10 26.24 6.55
CA SER A 270 6.72 27.23 7.42
C SER A 270 6.54 26.84 8.88
N VAL A 271 7.47 27.30 9.72
CA VAL A 271 7.40 27.19 11.19
C VAL A 271 7.35 28.60 11.81
N GLY A 272 7.27 28.67 13.14
CA GLY A 272 7.23 29.95 13.88
C GLY A 272 8.31 30.94 13.41
N GLY A 273 7.94 32.22 13.37
CA GLY A 273 8.81 33.28 12.83
C GLY A 273 8.86 33.33 11.30
N GLY A 274 7.96 32.64 10.59
CA GLY A 274 7.85 32.69 9.12
C GLY A 274 8.94 31.92 8.37
N ARG A 275 9.82 31.20 9.08
CA ARG A 275 10.90 30.42 8.48
C ARG A 275 10.33 29.29 7.63
N ILE A 276 10.63 29.29 6.34
CA ILE A 276 10.27 28.24 5.39
C ILE A 276 11.24 27.06 5.56
N ILE A 277 10.72 25.87 5.79
CA ILE A 277 11.49 24.62 5.95
C ILE A 277 11.36 23.74 4.72
N LEU A 278 10.15 23.61 4.16
CA LEU A 278 9.93 23.00 2.85
C LEU A 278 9.58 24.11 1.87
N ASN A 279 10.29 24.18 0.75
CA ASN A 279 10.07 25.16 -0.29
C ASN A 279 9.85 24.47 -1.63
N ASN A 280 8.60 24.37 -2.05
CA ASN A 280 8.20 23.82 -3.35
C ASN A 280 8.71 22.39 -3.62
N VAL A 281 8.65 21.51 -2.62
CA VAL A 281 9.15 20.14 -2.73
C VAL A 281 8.14 19.26 -3.45
N SER A 282 8.55 18.60 -4.52
CA SER A 282 7.75 17.61 -5.25
C SER A 282 8.50 16.29 -5.37
N LEU A 283 7.82 15.17 -5.13
CA LEU A 283 8.38 13.83 -5.30
C LEU A 283 7.26 12.81 -5.52
N VAL A 284 7.62 11.68 -6.10
CA VAL A 284 6.73 10.54 -6.28
C VAL A 284 7.40 9.34 -5.62
N ILE A 285 6.64 8.64 -4.78
CA ILE A 285 7.01 7.34 -4.22
C ILE A 285 6.13 6.31 -4.91
N GLN A 286 6.75 5.45 -5.71
CA GLN A 286 6.05 4.36 -6.37
C GLN A 286 5.61 3.28 -5.37
N PRO A 287 4.59 2.49 -5.70
CA PRO A 287 4.20 1.36 -4.87
C PRO A 287 5.41 0.48 -4.54
N ARG A 288 5.61 0.22 -3.24
CA ARG A 288 6.67 -0.66 -2.70
C ARG A 288 8.10 -0.16 -2.96
N GLU A 289 8.24 1.11 -3.33
CA GLU A 289 9.54 1.76 -3.42
C GLU A 289 10.10 2.05 -2.03
N PHE A 290 11.35 1.67 -1.78
CA PHE A 290 12.07 2.06 -0.59
C PHE A 290 12.85 3.35 -0.85
N VAL A 291 12.38 4.47 -0.30
CA VAL A 291 12.97 5.80 -0.50
C VAL A 291 13.72 6.24 0.74
N ALA A 292 15.02 6.51 0.59
CA ALA A 292 15.84 7.11 1.63
C ALA A 292 15.93 8.63 1.45
N LEU A 293 15.51 9.41 2.45
CA LEU A 293 15.71 10.86 2.50
C LEU A 293 17.03 11.19 3.18
N VAL A 294 18.02 11.66 2.42
CA VAL A 294 19.37 11.95 2.90
C VAL A 294 19.66 13.45 2.86
N GLY A 295 20.37 13.96 3.86
CA GLY A 295 20.75 15.37 3.95
C GLY A 295 21.19 15.78 5.35
N GLY A 296 21.84 16.94 5.48
CA GLY A 296 22.33 17.47 6.76
C GLY A 296 21.21 17.72 7.79
N SER A 297 21.60 17.91 9.06
CA SER A 297 20.64 18.32 10.09
C SER A 297 19.97 19.66 9.70
N GLY A 298 18.67 19.78 9.94
CA GLY A 298 17.92 20.99 9.57
C GLY A 298 17.52 21.11 8.09
N ALA A 299 17.92 20.18 7.22
CA ALA A 299 17.55 20.19 5.79
C ALA A 299 16.04 19.93 5.50
N GLY A 300 15.21 19.79 6.53
CA GLY A 300 13.76 19.59 6.38
C GLY A 300 13.30 18.14 6.23
N LYS A 301 14.18 17.14 6.39
CA LYS A 301 13.84 15.70 6.26
C LYS A 301 12.65 15.27 7.13
N SER A 302 12.73 15.50 8.44
CA SER A 302 11.65 15.15 9.37
C SER A 302 10.38 15.95 9.10
N THR A 303 10.51 17.18 8.61
CA THR A 303 9.38 18.02 8.19
C THR A 303 8.71 17.46 6.95
N LEU A 304 9.47 16.99 5.95
CA LEU A 304 8.95 16.32 4.77
C LEU A 304 8.26 15.01 5.14
N MET A 305 8.87 14.18 5.99
CA MET A 305 8.23 12.96 6.48
C MET A 305 6.92 13.25 7.21
N GLY A 306 6.88 14.29 8.06
CA GLY A 306 5.67 14.71 8.75
C GLY A 306 4.59 15.24 7.80
N ALA A 307 4.98 15.91 6.72
CA ALA A 307 4.06 16.35 5.68
C ALA A 307 3.49 15.16 4.89
N LEU A 308 4.33 14.22 4.47
CA LEU A 308 3.91 13.01 3.75
C LEU A 308 3.01 12.10 4.60
N SER A 309 3.30 11.98 5.90
CA SER A 309 2.50 11.16 6.81
C SER A 309 1.19 11.83 7.25
N GLY A 310 1.01 13.12 6.98
CA GLY A 310 -0.18 13.88 7.38
C GLY A 310 -0.20 14.31 8.84
N TYR A 311 0.82 13.90 9.62
CA TYR A 311 0.99 14.28 11.02
C TYR A 311 1.28 15.78 11.17
N ASN A 312 2.13 16.31 10.30
CA ASN A 312 2.49 17.73 10.21
C ASN A 312 2.24 18.24 8.79
N ARG A 313 0.97 18.48 8.44
CA ARG A 313 0.52 18.90 7.10
C ARG A 313 1.29 20.10 6.54
N ALA A 314 1.59 20.10 5.25
CA ALA A 314 2.14 21.28 4.59
C ALA A 314 1.16 22.47 4.66
N ASN A 315 1.67 23.70 4.63
CA ASN A 315 0.84 24.91 4.55
C ASN A 315 0.27 25.11 3.13
N LYS A 316 1.02 24.70 2.11
CA LYS A 316 0.61 24.72 0.69
C LYS A 316 1.09 23.46 -0.02
N GLY A 317 0.51 23.20 -1.19
CA GLY A 317 0.73 21.99 -1.95
C GLY A 317 -0.24 20.88 -1.53
N MET A 318 -0.05 19.69 -2.10
CA MET A 318 -0.92 18.53 -1.84
C MET A 318 -0.08 17.26 -1.72
N VAL A 319 -0.57 16.34 -0.89
CA VAL A 319 -0.11 14.95 -0.85
C VAL A 319 -1.24 14.11 -1.38
N LEU A 320 -0.97 13.30 -2.41
CA LEU A 320 -1.93 12.40 -3.00
C LEU A 320 -1.55 10.96 -2.67
N VAL A 321 -2.54 10.12 -2.37
CA VAL A 321 -2.36 8.67 -2.20
C VAL A 321 -3.23 7.99 -3.25
N ASN A 322 -2.59 7.34 -4.22
CA ASN A 322 -3.27 6.76 -5.39
C ASN A 322 -4.17 7.76 -6.14
N GLY A 323 -3.78 9.05 -6.13
CA GLY A 323 -4.52 10.14 -6.76
C GLY A 323 -5.52 10.85 -5.85
N ASP A 324 -5.86 10.30 -4.68
CA ASP A 324 -6.76 10.93 -3.72
C ASP A 324 -6.03 11.96 -2.87
N ASP A 325 -6.66 13.10 -2.58
CA ASP A 325 -6.12 14.07 -1.63
C ASP A 325 -6.05 13.44 -0.23
N TYR A 326 -4.83 13.22 0.25
CA TYR A 326 -4.58 12.53 1.50
C TYR A 326 -4.95 13.39 2.73
N TYR A 327 -4.80 14.71 2.66
CA TYR A 327 -5.14 15.59 3.79
C TYR A 327 -6.65 15.73 3.97
N ALA A 328 -7.40 15.77 2.86
CA ALA A 328 -8.85 15.77 2.89
C ALA A 328 -9.41 14.42 3.37
N ASN A 329 -8.78 13.31 2.97
CA ASN A 329 -9.25 11.95 3.23
C ASN A 329 -8.46 11.22 4.32
N PHE A 330 -7.82 11.98 5.23
CA PHE A 330 -6.87 11.47 6.20
C PHE A 330 -7.41 10.29 7.02
N ASP A 331 -8.67 10.37 7.47
CA ASP A 331 -9.30 9.34 8.29
C ASP A 331 -9.49 8.01 7.57
N ALA A 332 -9.71 8.04 6.25
CA ALA A 332 -9.85 6.83 5.44
C ALA A 332 -8.49 6.11 5.25
N TYR A 333 -7.40 6.87 5.27
CA TYR A 333 -6.05 6.37 5.01
C TYR A 333 -5.22 6.12 6.27
N ARG A 334 -5.55 6.72 7.43
CA ARG A 334 -4.82 6.53 8.71
C ARG A 334 -4.76 5.07 9.17
N ALA A 335 -5.73 4.25 8.74
CA ALA A 335 -5.73 2.83 9.02
C ALA A 335 -4.62 2.12 8.21
N VAL A 336 -4.41 2.54 6.97
CA VAL A 336 -3.54 1.85 6.00
C VAL A 336 -2.11 2.40 5.98
N LEU A 337 -1.91 3.69 6.27
CA LEU A 337 -0.58 4.32 6.35
C LEU A 337 -0.08 4.39 7.79
N GLY A 338 1.14 3.87 8.01
CA GLY A 338 1.84 3.92 9.30
C GLY A 338 2.94 4.98 9.31
N TYR A 339 3.17 5.60 10.47
CA TYR A 339 4.26 6.54 10.68
C TYR A 339 4.97 6.22 12.00
N VAL A 340 6.29 5.99 11.94
CA VAL A 340 7.12 5.74 13.12
C VAL A 340 7.97 6.99 13.39
N PRO A 341 7.53 7.91 14.27
CA PRO A 341 8.24 9.17 14.53
C PRO A 341 9.60 8.94 15.16
N GLN A 342 10.46 9.96 15.11
CA GLN A 342 11.80 9.90 15.69
C GLN A 342 11.78 9.60 17.20
N ASP A 343 10.89 10.25 17.94
CA ASP A 343 10.71 10.04 19.37
C ASP A 343 9.75 8.87 19.64
N ASP A 344 10.08 8.04 20.63
CA ASP A 344 9.27 6.87 20.99
C ASP A 344 7.96 7.32 21.69
N ILE A 345 6.80 6.91 21.17
CA ILE A 345 5.47 7.22 21.74
C ILE A 345 5.04 6.18 22.79
N LEU A 346 5.85 5.15 23.02
CA LEU A 346 5.46 4.00 23.82
C LEU A 346 5.54 4.29 25.33
N HIS A 347 4.57 3.77 26.09
CA HIS A 347 4.60 3.86 27.55
C HIS A 347 5.79 3.09 28.12
N SER A 348 6.73 3.79 28.73
CA SER A 348 8.02 3.22 29.14
C SER A 348 7.92 2.15 30.25
N THR A 349 6.83 2.15 31.03
CA THR A 349 6.65 1.29 32.21
C THR A 349 5.96 -0.05 31.92
N ILE A 350 5.33 -0.20 30.75
CA ILE A 350 4.62 -1.44 30.37
C ILE A 350 5.54 -2.38 29.57
N SER A 351 5.17 -3.66 29.51
CA SER A 351 5.89 -4.63 28.68
C SER A 351 5.62 -4.44 27.19
N VAL A 352 6.52 -4.99 26.35
CA VAL A 352 6.32 -5.02 24.88
C VAL A 352 4.97 -5.62 24.51
N GLU A 353 4.63 -6.77 25.10
CA GLU A 353 3.34 -7.42 24.89
C GLU A 353 2.16 -6.55 25.31
N GLN A 354 2.24 -5.87 26.45
CA GLN A 354 1.18 -4.97 26.91
C GLN A 354 0.98 -3.80 25.95
N ALA A 355 2.07 -3.22 25.44
CA ALA A 355 2.02 -2.16 24.45
C ALA A 355 1.36 -2.64 23.14
N LEU A 356 1.77 -3.81 22.62
CA LEU A 356 1.18 -4.39 21.42
C LEU A 356 -0.30 -4.77 21.62
N ARG A 357 -0.67 -5.31 22.79
CA ARG A 357 -2.09 -5.57 23.15
C ARG A 357 -2.89 -4.28 23.20
N PHE A 358 -2.33 -3.21 23.77
CA PHE A 358 -2.98 -1.91 23.83
C PHE A 358 -3.23 -1.36 22.42
N THR A 359 -2.22 -1.37 21.56
CA THR A 359 -2.35 -0.96 20.15
C THR A 359 -3.35 -1.83 19.40
N ALA A 360 -3.35 -3.14 19.62
CA ALA A 360 -4.30 -4.07 19.01
C ALA A 360 -5.74 -3.72 19.40
N LYS A 361 -6.02 -3.40 20.66
CA LYS A 361 -7.35 -2.97 21.12
C LYS A 361 -7.83 -1.67 20.47
N LEU A 362 -6.92 -0.78 20.09
CA LEU A 362 -7.26 0.50 19.46
C LEU A 362 -7.49 0.37 17.95
N ARG A 363 -6.83 -0.59 17.28
CA ARG A 363 -6.83 -0.69 15.81
C ARG A 363 -7.64 -1.87 15.26
N LEU A 364 -7.73 -2.96 16.03
CA LEU A 364 -8.46 -4.15 15.64
C LEU A 364 -9.93 -4.02 16.05
N PRO A 365 -10.85 -4.56 15.24
CA PRO A 365 -12.26 -4.65 15.57
C PRO A 365 -12.53 -5.25 16.96
N ALA A 366 -13.55 -4.74 17.65
CA ALA A 366 -13.92 -5.21 18.99
C ALA A 366 -14.35 -6.69 19.01
N ASP A 367 -14.81 -7.21 17.86
CA ASP A 367 -15.12 -8.61 17.64
C ASP A 367 -13.89 -9.45 17.30
N THR A 368 -12.65 -8.96 17.44
CA THR A 368 -11.46 -9.81 17.25
C THR A 368 -11.30 -10.76 18.42
N ALA A 369 -11.20 -12.06 18.16
CA ALA A 369 -11.07 -13.05 19.23
C ALA A 369 -9.75 -12.88 19.98
N PRO A 370 -9.69 -13.07 21.32
CA PRO A 370 -8.44 -12.93 22.08
C PRO A 370 -7.30 -13.79 21.53
N ALA A 371 -7.59 -15.04 21.11
CA ALA A 371 -6.60 -15.92 20.49
C ALA A 371 -6.07 -15.36 19.15
N GLU A 372 -6.90 -14.68 18.37
CA GLU A 372 -6.48 -14.03 17.14
C GLU A 372 -5.55 -12.85 17.43
N VAL A 373 -5.88 -12.04 18.45
CA VAL A 373 -5.01 -10.95 18.93
C VAL A 373 -3.66 -11.48 19.38
N GLU A 374 -3.64 -12.52 20.22
CA GLU A 374 -2.39 -13.14 20.68
C GLU A 374 -1.56 -13.72 19.54
N GLY A 375 -2.21 -14.40 18.59
CA GLY A 375 -1.55 -14.92 17.39
C GLY A 375 -0.99 -13.81 16.49
N ARG A 376 -1.63 -12.64 16.44
CA ARG A 376 -1.08 -11.45 15.74
C ARG A 376 0.13 -10.88 16.45
N ILE A 377 0.05 -10.71 17.76
CA ILE A 377 1.15 -10.18 18.56
C ILE A 377 2.36 -11.10 18.46
N ALA A 378 2.17 -12.41 18.58
CA ALA A 378 3.25 -13.38 18.43
C ALA A 378 3.90 -13.29 17.04
N ARG A 379 3.10 -13.15 15.97
CA ARG A 379 3.63 -12.99 14.61
C ARG A 379 4.45 -11.71 14.46
N VAL A 380 3.89 -10.57 14.86
CA VAL A 380 4.57 -9.26 14.79
C VAL A 380 5.88 -9.28 15.56
N LEU A 381 5.89 -9.82 16.77
CA LEU A 381 7.11 -9.97 17.57
C LEU A 381 8.17 -10.79 16.88
N ASP A 382 7.79 -11.82 16.14
CA ASP A 382 8.73 -12.62 15.38
C ASP A 382 9.27 -11.86 14.16
N ASP A 383 8.40 -11.15 13.45
CA ASP A 383 8.75 -10.38 12.25
C ASP A 383 9.72 -9.23 12.53
N VAL A 384 9.69 -8.67 13.74
CA VAL A 384 10.64 -7.63 14.18
C VAL A 384 11.74 -8.18 15.10
N GLU A 385 11.88 -9.50 15.21
CA GLU A 385 12.90 -10.18 16.03
C GLU A 385 12.89 -9.74 17.52
N MET A 386 11.70 -9.54 18.08
CA MET A 386 11.45 -9.11 19.47
C MET A 386 10.79 -10.20 20.34
N SER A 387 10.60 -11.42 19.83
CA SER A 387 10.01 -12.55 20.55
C SER A 387 10.65 -12.79 21.93
N ALA A 388 11.99 -12.77 22.02
CA ALA A 388 12.74 -12.95 23.27
C ALA A 388 12.62 -11.77 24.26
N HIS A 389 12.01 -10.67 23.84
CA HIS A 389 11.84 -9.45 24.64
C HIS A 389 10.37 -9.13 24.95
N ARG A 390 9.45 -10.04 24.59
CA ARG A 390 8.00 -9.93 24.78
C ARG A 390 7.58 -9.41 26.16
N THR A 391 8.22 -9.92 27.21
CA THR A 391 7.89 -9.60 28.61
C THR A 391 8.72 -8.47 29.20
N LYS A 392 9.77 -8.02 28.52
CA LYS A 392 10.61 -6.90 29.00
C LYS A 392 9.82 -5.60 28.97
N ARG A 393 10.12 -4.72 29.93
CA ARG A 393 9.56 -3.35 29.94
C ARG A 393 10.23 -2.51 28.86
N ILE A 394 9.49 -1.57 28.29
CA ILE A 394 9.99 -0.72 27.20
C ILE A 394 11.22 0.10 27.64
N ASN A 395 11.26 0.58 28.88
CA ASN A 395 12.43 1.30 29.42
C ASN A 395 13.70 0.44 29.57
N GLN A 396 13.59 -0.89 29.52
CA GLN A 396 14.72 -1.83 29.58
C GLN A 396 15.25 -2.22 28.20
N LEU A 397 14.61 -1.75 27.13
CA LEU A 397 15.04 -1.99 25.75
C LEU A 397 16.11 -1.00 25.32
N SER A 398 17.02 -1.44 24.47
CA SER A 398 17.94 -0.53 23.77
C SER A 398 17.18 0.40 22.80
N GLY A 399 17.80 1.49 22.34
CA GLY A 399 17.16 2.41 21.39
C GLY A 399 16.68 1.71 20.11
N GLY A 400 17.52 0.83 19.54
CA GLY A 400 17.15 0.05 18.35
C GLY A 400 16.01 -0.94 18.63
N GLN A 401 16.00 -1.59 19.79
CA GLN A 401 14.92 -2.48 20.20
C GLN A 401 13.59 -1.74 20.40
N ARG A 402 13.62 -0.55 21.02
CA ARG A 402 12.43 0.30 21.15
C ARG A 402 11.89 0.70 19.78
N LYS A 403 12.78 1.07 18.86
CA LYS A 403 12.39 1.46 17.51
C LYS A 403 11.72 0.33 16.71
N ARG A 404 12.09 -0.92 16.96
CA ARG A 404 11.43 -2.10 16.37
C ARG A 404 10.05 -2.40 16.96
N VAL A 405 9.77 -1.94 18.18
CA VAL A 405 8.48 -2.13 18.85
C VAL A 405 7.49 -1.00 18.53
N SER A 406 8.01 0.20 18.26
CA SER A 406 7.26 1.41 17.86
C SER A 406 6.72 1.27 16.45
#